data_AF-A0AAW1IGY7-F1
#
_entry.id   AF-A0AAW1IGY7-F1
#
_cell.length_a   1.000
_cell.length_b   1.000
_cell.length_c   1.000
_cell.angle_alpha   90.00
_cell.angle_beta   90.00
_cell.angle_gamma   90.00
#
_symmetry.space_group_name_H-M   'P 1'
#
loop_
_entity.id
_entity.type
_entity.pdbx_description
1 polymer ?
#
loop_
_entity_poly.entity_id
_entity_poly.type
_entity_poly.pdbx_seq_one_letter_code
_entity_poly.pdbx_strand_id
1 'polypeptide(L)'
;MDPPWKAYNIMQKMDYPYEHIVQSMKDPSIAAFWLLTMPQIVGGLEFDDETKQKIWWQYKESMRYDKLRDVVAQRKPGWEHLQQGLMTLDPERARDDPVVVKNIPYYKAIKALEMEVMKLDPPPRPRKWGELNLPLDASSWSQDDLKDPKKLYEMTVLLNAQREMADKILDAQWEAKWRQDKLNEMLEEKVRPYIEKAEKVGLSEPIIMHPSDDNNKRKSRQRRWWLF
;
A
#
# COMPACT_ATOMS: atom_id res chain seq x y z
N MET A 1 10.49 8.83 -22.52
CA MET A 1 10.79 9.25 -21.14
C MET A 1 10.63 8.04 -20.27
N ASP A 2 11.75 7.51 -19.78
CA ASP A 2 11.72 6.29 -18.97
C ASP A 2 11.29 6.62 -17.54
N PRO A 3 10.31 5.89 -17.00
CA PRO A 3 9.66 6.25 -15.76
C PRO A 3 10.40 5.71 -14.51
N PRO A 4 10.27 6.39 -13.35
CA PRO A 4 11.04 6.12 -12.12
C PRO A 4 10.81 4.72 -11.53
N TRP A 5 9.76 4.00 -11.92
CA TRP A 5 9.50 2.63 -11.47
C TRP A 5 10.50 1.60 -12.00
N LYS A 6 11.32 1.90 -13.02
CA LYS A 6 12.35 0.96 -13.51
C LYS A 6 13.41 0.63 -12.45
N ALA A 7 13.87 1.63 -11.69
CA ALA A 7 14.84 1.43 -10.61
C ALA A 7 14.25 0.55 -9.50
N TYR A 8 13.00 0.82 -9.12
CA TYR A 8 12.28 0.04 -8.11
C TYR A 8 12.04 -1.41 -8.55
N ASN A 9 11.71 -1.63 -9.83
CA ASN A 9 11.52 -2.96 -10.40
C ASN A 9 12.81 -3.77 -10.45
N ILE A 10 13.97 -3.14 -10.68
CA ILE A 10 15.27 -3.83 -10.57
C ILE A 10 15.55 -4.24 -9.13
N MET A 11 15.25 -3.36 -8.17
CA MET A 11 15.36 -3.69 -6.75
C MET A 11 14.45 -4.87 -6.35
N GLN A 12 13.20 -4.92 -6.84
CA GLN A 12 12.29 -6.05 -6.62
C GLN A 12 12.77 -7.37 -7.21
N LYS A 13 13.59 -7.32 -8.26
CA LYS A 13 14.14 -8.52 -8.92
C LYS A 13 15.38 -9.07 -8.23
N MET A 14 15.94 -8.37 -7.24
CA MET A 14 17.08 -8.85 -6.47
C MET A 14 16.59 -9.62 -5.23
N ASP A 15 17.09 -10.83 -5.01
CA ASP A 15 16.76 -11.72 -3.88
C ASP A 15 17.34 -11.22 -2.53
N TYR A 16 17.13 -9.94 -2.17
CA TYR A 16 17.51 -9.40 -0.87
C TYR A 16 16.29 -9.17 0.03
N PRO A 17 16.40 -9.38 1.36
CA PRO A 17 15.31 -9.10 2.27
C PRO A 17 14.91 -7.62 2.24
N TYR A 18 13.72 -7.29 1.76
CA TYR A 18 13.37 -5.91 1.39
C TYR A 18 13.41 -4.89 2.55
N GLU A 19 13.09 -5.31 3.78
CA GLU A 19 12.90 -4.40 4.91
C GLU A 19 14.18 -3.71 5.38
N HIS A 20 15.31 -4.43 5.45
CA HIS A 20 16.56 -3.85 5.95
C HIS A 20 17.17 -2.85 4.94
N ILE A 21 16.95 -3.06 3.64
CA ILE A 21 17.35 -2.12 2.59
C ILE A 21 16.54 -0.84 2.73
N VAL A 22 15.22 -0.93 2.82
CA VAL A 22 14.34 0.24 2.98
C VAL A 22 14.68 1.04 4.24
N GLN A 23 15.00 0.37 5.35
CA GLN A 23 15.46 1.05 6.57
C GLN A 23 16.82 1.72 6.39
N SER A 24 17.76 1.08 5.71
CA SER A 24 19.09 1.66 5.44
C SER A 24 19.02 2.89 4.53
N MET A 25 18.02 2.95 3.65
CA MET A 25 17.75 4.10 2.79
C MET A 25 17.26 5.34 3.55
N LYS A 26 17.11 5.30 4.88
CA LYS A 26 16.97 6.55 5.67
C LYS A 26 18.22 7.43 5.54
N ASP A 27 19.38 6.84 5.28
CA ASP A 27 20.58 7.56 4.91
C ASP A 27 20.52 7.97 3.42
N PRO A 28 20.57 9.27 3.09
CA PRO A 28 20.57 9.76 1.71
C PRO A 28 21.65 9.14 0.81
N SER A 29 22.83 8.81 1.36
CA SER A 29 23.93 8.23 0.59
C SER A 29 23.64 6.78 0.19
N ILE A 30 23.06 6.01 1.11
CA ILE A 30 22.62 4.63 0.89
C ILE A 30 21.43 4.61 -0.07
N ALA A 31 20.49 5.56 0.07
CA ALA A 31 19.37 5.72 -0.86
C ALA A 31 19.84 6.03 -2.29
N ALA A 32 20.83 6.91 -2.46
CA ALA A 32 21.40 7.21 -3.77
C ALA A 32 22.03 5.97 -4.41
N PHE A 33 22.75 5.17 -3.62
CA PHE A 33 23.32 3.90 -4.10
C PHE A 33 22.22 2.95 -4.59
N TRP A 34 21.20 2.67 -3.77
CA TRP A 34 20.15 1.71 -4.13
C TRP A 34 19.22 2.18 -5.25
N LEU A 35 18.91 3.48 -5.32
CA LEU A 35 17.96 4.02 -6.29
C LEU A 35 18.58 4.38 -7.64
N LEU A 36 19.88 4.71 -7.67
CA LEU A 36 20.56 5.19 -8.88
C LEU A 36 21.71 4.28 -9.29
N THR A 37 22.66 4.03 -8.39
CA THR A 37 23.91 3.31 -8.72
C THR A 37 23.69 1.81 -8.93
N MET A 38 22.86 1.17 -8.12
CA MET A 38 22.59 -0.26 -8.24
C MET A 38 21.86 -0.63 -9.55
N PRO A 39 20.79 0.08 -9.95
CA PRO A 39 20.17 -0.14 -11.26
C PRO A 39 21.10 0.10 -12.44
N GLN A 40 22.05 1.04 -12.32
CA GLN A 40 23.11 1.24 -13.32
C GLN A 40 24.04 0.03 -13.42
N ILE A 41 24.54 -0.47 -12.29
CA ILE A 41 25.51 -1.57 -12.26
C ILE A 41 24.87 -2.91 -12.68
N VAL A 42 23.72 -3.23 -12.10
CA VAL A 42 23.08 -4.56 -12.28
C VAL A 42 22.18 -4.59 -13.51
N GLY A 43 21.47 -3.49 -13.78
CA GLY A 43 20.50 -3.40 -14.87
C GLY A 43 21.02 -2.73 -16.14
N GLY A 44 22.24 -2.18 -16.13
CA GLY A 44 22.78 -1.40 -17.26
C GLY A 44 21.94 -0.16 -17.60
N LEU A 45 21.15 0.34 -16.64
CA LEU A 45 20.27 1.49 -16.88
C LEU A 45 21.04 2.80 -16.75
N GLU A 46 21.20 3.55 -17.83
CA GLU A 46 21.65 4.93 -17.74
C GLU A 46 20.49 5.87 -17.44
N PHE A 47 20.64 6.67 -16.38
CA PHE A 47 19.68 7.72 -16.02
C PHE A 47 20.24 9.07 -16.47
N ASP A 48 19.43 9.83 -17.20
CA ASP A 48 19.69 11.25 -17.41
C ASP A 48 19.53 12.04 -16.10
N ASP A 49 20.02 13.28 -16.08
CA ASP A 49 20.01 14.09 -14.87
C ASP A 49 18.58 14.51 -14.45
N GLU A 50 17.65 14.63 -15.39
CA GLU A 50 16.24 14.90 -15.10
C GLU A 50 15.59 13.72 -14.36
N THR A 51 15.85 12.48 -14.79
CA THR A 51 15.33 11.26 -14.19
C THR A 51 15.95 11.03 -12.82
N LYS A 52 17.26 11.27 -12.65
CA LYS A 52 17.91 11.25 -11.33
C LYS A 52 17.26 12.25 -10.38
N GLN A 53 16.98 13.47 -10.84
CA GLN A 53 16.30 14.47 -10.04
C GLN A 53 14.89 14.04 -9.65
N LYS A 54 14.09 13.48 -10.58
CA LYS A 54 12.74 12.98 -10.28
C LYS A 54 12.76 11.86 -9.24
N ILE A 55 13.64 10.87 -9.40
CA ILE A 55 13.84 9.79 -8.42
C ILE A 55 14.19 10.36 -7.05
N TRP A 56 15.09 11.36 -7.02
CA TRP A 56 15.50 12.01 -5.78
C TRP A 56 14.40 12.84 -5.12
N TRP A 57 13.57 13.52 -5.90
CA TRP A 57 12.39 14.24 -5.41
C TRP A 57 11.37 13.30 -4.77
N GLN A 58 11.06 12.18 -5.44
CA GLN A 58 10.15 11.16 -4.90
C GLN A 58 10.70 10.54 -3.61
N TYR A 59 12.01 10.25 -3.56
CA TYR A 59 12.66 9.78 -2.34
C TYR A 59 12.51 10.79 -1.19
N LYS A 60 12.79 12.08 -1.44
CA LYS A 60 12.65 13.13 -0.42
C LYS A 60 11.23 13.29 0.08
N GLU A 61 10.24 13.18 -0.80
CA GLU A 61 8.83 13.24 -0.46
C GLU A 61 8.40 12.06 0.40
N SER A 62 8.81 10.84 0.04
CA SER A 62 8.59 9.64 0.86
C SER A 62 9.25 9.76 2.23
N MET A 63 10.49 10.27 2.30
CA MET A 63 11.19 10.51 3.56
C MET A 63 10.51 11.58 4.43
N ARG A 64 9.89 12.59 3.81
CA ARG A 64 9.09 13.60 4.52
C ARG A 64 7.87 12.95 5.16
N TYR A 65 7.19 12.06 4.43
CA TYR A 65 6.08 11.28 4.95
C TYR A 65 6.54 10.43 6.15
N ASP A 66 7.63 9.67 6.01
CA ASP A 66 8.11 8.78 7.09
C ASP A 66 8.53 9.53 8.35
N LYS A 67 9.19 10.70 8.20
CA LYS A 67 9.51 11.55 9.35
C LYS A 67 8.26 12.07 10.04
N LEU A 68 7.24 12.48 9.28
CA LEU A 68 5.98 12.96 9.84
C LEU A 68 5.23 11.82 10.54
N ARG A 69 5.24 10.62 9.96
CA ARG A 69 4.69 9.39 10.53
C ARG A 69 5.35 9.03 11.86
N ASP A 70 6.68 9.08 11.94
CA ASP A 70 7.44 8.82 13.16
C ASP A 70 7.07 9.81 14.29
N VAL A 71 6.74 11.06 13.96
CA VAL A 71 6.26 12.06 14.93
C VAL A 71 4.82 11.78 15.36
N VAL A 72 3.94 11.41 14.42
CA VAL A 72 2.55 11.02 14.73
C VAL A 72 2.52 9.77 15.62
N ALA A 73 3.42 8.81 15.40
CA ALA A 73 3.57 7.62 16.23
C ALA A 73 3.88 7.95 17.70
N GLN A 74 4.57 9.06 17.97
CA GLN A 74 4.88 9.51 19.34
C GLN A 74 3.67 10.11 20.08
N ARG A 75 2.56 10.42 19.38
CA ARG A 75 1.31 10.96 19.95
C ARG A 75 1.50 12.18 20.87
N LYS A 76 2.44 13.05 20.54
CA LYS A 76 2.65 14.32 21.25
C LYS A 76 1.47 15.27 20.99
N PRO A 77 1.14 16.20 21.91
CA PRO A 77 0.04 17.16 21.71
C PRO A 77 0.14 17.87 20.35
N GLY A 78 -0.99 17.96 19.63
CA GLY A 78 -1.02 18.49 18.26
C GLY A 78 -0.82 17.44 17.14
N TRP A 79 -0.64 16.16 17.50
CA TRP A 79 -0.51 15.06 16.53
C TRP A 79 -1.72 14.92 15.60
N GLU A 80 -2.94 15.32 15.99
CA GLU A 80 -4.12 15.23 15.11
C GLU A 80 -3.97 16.11 13.86
N HIS A 81 -3.30 17.27 13.98
CA HIS A 81 -3.01 18.15 12.84
C HIS A 81 -1.95 17.53 11.92
N LEU A 82 -0.97 16.83 12.51
CA LEU A 82 0.07 16.11 11.77
C LEU A 82 -0.49 14.89 11.03
N GLN A 83 -1.50 14.23 11.61
CA GLN A 83 -2.26 13.16 10.97
C GLN A 83 -3.00 13.67 9.71
N GLN A 84 -3.61 14.86 9.77
CA GLN A 84 -4.19 15.50 8.58
C GLN A 84 -3.11 15.78 7.51
N GLY A 85 -1.92 16.21 7.92
CA GLY A 85 -0.78 16.38 7.02
C GLY A 85 -0.34 15.10 6.30
N LEU A 86 -0.36 13.93 6.97
CA LEU A 86 -0.09 12.63 6.34
C LEU A 86 -1.15 12.28 5.30
N MET A 87 -2.43 12.52 5.60
CA MET A 87 -3.53 12.30 4.66
C MET A 87 -3.47 13.22 3.44
N THR A 88 -2.89 14.42 3.57
CA THR A 88 -2.68 15.34 2.43
C THR A 88 -1.46 14.96 1.59
N LEU A 89 -0.38 14.50 2.22
CA LEU A 89 0.84 14.11 1.52
C LEU A 89 0.65 12.81 0.71
N ASP A 90 0.09 11.78 1.34
CA ASP A 90 -0.15 10.50 0.69
C ASP A 90 -1.40 9.83 1.30
N PRO A 91 -2.59 10.09 0.73
CA PRO A 91 -3.85 9.59 1.26
C PRO A 91 -3.97 8.07 1.16
N GLU A 92 -3.32 7.45 0.17
CA GLU A 92 -3.38 5.99 -0.02
C GLU A 92 -2.58 5.30 1.08
N ARG A 93 -1.31 5.67 1.24
CA ARG A 93 -0.44 5.13 2.29
C ARG A 93 -0.99 5.41 3.70
N ALA A 94 -1.56 6.59 3.92
CA ALA A 94 -2.14 6.98 5.20
C ALA A 94 -3.39 6.18 5.59
N ARG A 95 -4.19 5.71 4.63
CA ARG A 95 -5.35 4.86 4.89
C ARG A 95 -4.96 3.47 5.35
N ASP A 96 -3.85 2.96 4.82
CA ASP A 96 -3.33 1.63 5.15
C ASP A 96 -2.38 1.62 6.36
N ASP A 97 -2.05 2.78 6.93
CA ASP A 97 -1.09 2.88 8.02
C ASP A 97 -1.77 2.82 9.41
N PRO A 98 -1.50 1.79 10.23
CA PRO A 98 -2.12 1.64 11.56
C PRO A 98 -1.81 2.78 12.54
N VAL A 99 -0.74 3.56 12.30
CA VAL A 99 -0.40 4.75 13.09
C VAL A 99 -1.36 5.90 12.81
N VAL A 100 -1.87 5.97 11.58
CA VAL A 100 -2.66 7.08 11.04
C VAL A 100 -4.15 6.75 11.03
N VAL A 101 -4.56 5.48 11.12
CA VAL A 101 -5.98 5.12 11.11
C VAL A 101 -6.68 5.58 12.40
N LYS A 102 -7.75 6.37 12.26
CA LYS A 102 -8.58 6.87 13.37
C LYS A 102 -9.19 5.76 14.24
N ASN A 103 -9.43 4.57 13.67
CA ASN A 103 -10.01 3.41 14.35
C ASN A 103 -9.17 2.14 14.12
N ILE A 104 -8.24 1.86 15.03
CA ILE A 104 -7.33 0.72 14.97
C ILE A 104 -8.06 -0.64 14.97
N PRO A 105 -9.07 -0.88 15.84
CA PRO A 105 -9.87 -2.11 15.78
C PRO A 105 -10.52 -2.36 14.42
N TYR A 106 -11.10 -1.31 13.81
CA TYR A 106 -11.71 -1.37 12.50
C TYR A 106 -10.71 -1.74 11.41
N TYR A 107 -9.54 -1.08 11.39
CA TYR A 107 -8.46 -1.40 10.47
C TYR A 107 -8.00 -2.87 10.60
N LYS A 108 -7.81 -3.34 11.84
CA LYS A 108 -7.44 -4.75 12.10
C LYS A 108 -8.48 -5.72 11.57
N ALA A 109 -9.77 -5.39 11.70
CA ALA A 109 -10.85 -6.21 11.15
C ALA A 109 -10.80 -6.27 9.61
N ILE A 110 -10.59 -5.13 8.94
CA ILE A 110 -10.43 -5.10 7.47
C ILE A 110 -9.25 -5.97 7.03
N LYS A 111 -8.08 -5.80 7.65
CA LYS A 111 -6.88 -6.61 7.31
C LYS A 111 -7.07 -8.09 7.61
N ALA A 112 -7.79 -8.44 8.68
CA ALA A 112 -8.16 -9.82 8.95
C ALA A 112 -9.05 -10.40 7.84
N LEU A 113 -10.02 -9.62 7.34
CA LEU A 113 -10.89 -10.01 6.23
C LEU A 113 -10.13 -10.14 4.91
N GLU A 114 -9.21 -9.22 4.60
CA GLU A 114 -8.31 -9.35 3.45
C GLU A 114 -7.54 -10.67 3.50
N MET A 115 -6.97 -11.02 4.66
CA MET A 115 -6.28 -12.30 4.84
C MET A 115 -7.21 -13.52 4.74
N GLU A 116 -8.47 -13.41 5.20
CA GLU A 116 -9.47 -14.46 5.02
C GLU A 116 -9.78 -14.66 3.53
N VAL A 117 -10.01 -13.59 2.76
CA VAL A 117 -10.24 -13.68 1.30
C VAL A 117 -9.05 -14.31 0.59
N MET A 118 -7.82 -13.93 0.95
CA MET A 118 -6.61 -14.47 0.31
C MET A 118 -6.43 -15.98 0.55
N LYS A 119 -7.04 -16.55 1.59
CA LYS A 119 -7.05 -17.99 1.85
C LYS A 119 -8.14 -18.74 1.09
N LEU A 120 -9.11 -18.04 0.52
CA LEU A 120 -10.17 -18.68 -0.27
C LEU A 120 -9.66 -19.02 -1.66
N ASP A 121 -10.02 -20.22 -2.13
CA ASP A 121 -9.75 -20.62 -3.50
C ASP A 121 -10.70 -19.87 -4.45
N PRO A 122 -10.18 -19.09 -5.41
CA PRO A 122 -11.02 -18.38 -6.35
C PRO A 122 -11.73 -19.37 -7.30
N PRO A 123 -12.99 -19.09 -7.68
CA PRO A 123 -13.70 -19.91 -8.66
C PRO A 123 -13.04 -19.79 -10.04
N PRO A 124 -13.20 -20.80 -10.91
CA PRO A 124 -12.67 -20.74 -12.26
C PRO A 124 -13.27 -19.57 -13.03
N ARG A 125 -12.47 -18.97 -13.92
CA ARG A 125 -12.88 -17.84 -14.75
C ARG A 125 -14.11 -18.19 -15.61
N PRO A 126 -15.15 -17.32 -15.65
CA PRO A 126 -16.27 -17.48 -16.56
C PRO A 126 -15.84 -17.44 -18.03
N ARG A 127 -16.46 -18.26 -18.88
CA ARG A 127 -16.11 -18.35 -20.33
C ARG A 127 -16.23 -17.02 -21.11
N LYS A 128 -17.03 -16.07 -20.62
CA LYS A 128 -17.24 -14.75 -21.26
C LYS A 128 -16.49 -13.62 -20.53
N TRP A 129 -15.43 -13.95 -19.79
CA TRP A 129 -14.69 -12.98 -18.99
C TRP A 129 -13.53 -12.36 -19.78
N GLY A 130 -13.64 -11.05 -19.98
CA GLY A 130 -12.59 -10.21 -20.55
C GLY A 130 -12.34 -10.47 -22.03
N GLU A 131 -11.82 -9.45 -22.70
CA GLU A 131 -11.26 -9.56 -24.03
C GLU A 131 -9.90 -8.87 -24.00
N LEU A 132 -8.87 -9.57 -24.46
CA LEU A 132 -7.52 -9.03 -24.53
C LEU A 132 -7.19 -8.75 -25.99
N ASN A 133 -6.85 -7.51 -26.31
CA ASN A 133 -6.36 -7.16 -27.64
C ASN A 133 -4.95 -7.73 -27.80
N LEU A 134 -4.84 -8.76 -28.63
CA LEU A 134 -3.61 -9.48 -28.86
C LEU A 134 -2.79 -8.84 -30.00
N PRO A 135 -1.47 -8.69 -29.86
CA PRO A 135 -0.64 -8.01 -30.86
C PRO A 135 -0.35 -8.87 -32.10
N LEU A 136 -0.34 -10.20 -31.98
CA LEU A 136 -0.14 -11.12 -33.10
C LEU A 136 -1.45 -11.82 -33.46
N ASP A 137 -1.71 -11.93 -34.76
CA ASP A 137 -2.80 -12.71 -35.32
C ASP A 137 -2.30 -13.48 -36.55
N ALA A 138 -2.99 -14.54 -36.99
CA ALA A 138 -2.59 -15.32 -38.16
C ALA A 138 -2.41 -14.47 -39.43
N SER A 139 -3.10 -13.32 -39.49
CA SER A 139 -2.97 -12.30 -40.53
C SER A 139 -1.63 -11.55 -40.53
N SER A 140 -0.84 -11.63 -39.45
CA SER A 140 0.48 -10.98 -39.32
C SER A 140 1.59 -11.66 -40.14
N TRP A 141 1.34 -12.83 -40.72
CA TRP A 141 2.28 -13.56 -41.57
C TRP A 141 1.87 -13.47 -43.04
N SER A 142 2.83 -13.26 -43.94
CA SER A 142 2.56 -13.23 -45.37
C SER A 142 2.35 -14.64 -45.93
N GLN A 143 1.61 -14.77 -47.04
CA GLN A 143 1.42 -16.07 -47.71
C GLN A 143 2.74 -16.71 -48.16
N ASP A 144 3.78 -15.91 -48.41
CA ASP A 144 5.10 -16.40 -48.77
C ASP A 144 5.90 -16.90 -47.56
N ASP A 145 5.72 -16.28 -46.39
CA ASP A 145 6.30 -16.77 -45.13
C ASP A 145 5.73 -18.13 -44.75
N LEU A 146 4.43 -18.36 -45.02
CA LEU A 146 3.75 -19.63 -44.74
C LEU A 146 4.18 -20.78 -45.67
N LYS A 147 4.99 -20.51 -46.71
CA LYS A 147 5.58 -21.57 -47.54
C LYS A 147 6.84 -22.17 -46.91
N ASP A 148 7.49 -21.45 -45.99
CA ASP A 148 8.65 -21.95 -45.26
C ASP A 148 8.19 -22.72 -44.01
N PRO A 149 8.49 -24.04 -43.90
CA PRO A 149 8.10 -24.83 -42.74
C PRO A 149 8.66 -24.31 -41.42
N LYS A 150 9.80 -23.62 -41.43
CA LYS A 150 10.37 -23.02 -40.21
C LYS A 150 9.54 -21.85 -39.72
N LYS A 151 9.14 -20.95 -40.62
CA LYS A 151 8.31 -19.78 -40.29
C LYS A 151 6.89 -20.18 -39.89
N LEU A 152 6.33 -21.22 -40.51
CA LEU A 152 5.06 -21.83 -40.07
C LEU A 152 5.15 -22.31 -38.62
N TYR A 153 6.22 -23.04 -38.29
CA TYR A 153 6.42 -23.51 -36.93
C TYR A 153 6.56 -22.35 -35.94
N GLU A 154 7.38 -21.35 -36.26
CA GLU A 154 7.53 -20.13 -35.45
C GLU A 154 6.19 -19.43 -35.21
N MET A 155 5.36 -19.25 -36.25
CA MET A 155 4.02 -18.67 -36.11
C MET A 155 3.19 -19.44 -35.09
N THR A 156 3.11 -20.77 -35.22
CA THR A 156 2.29 -21.58 -34.31
C THR A 156 2.78 -21.50 -32.87
N VAL A 157 4.10 -21.50 -32.65
CA VAL A 157 4.70 -21.38 -31.32
C VAL A 157 4.39 -20.02 -30.71
N LEU A 158 4.56 -18.93 -31.48
CA LEU A 158 4.32 -17.56 -30.99
C LEU A 158 2.83 -17.32 -30.69
N LEU A 159 1.93 -17.76 -31.57
CA LEU A 159 0.49 -17.64 -31.35
C LEU A 159 0.03 -18.46 -30.15
N ASN A 160 0.56 -19.67 -29.95
CA ASN A 160 0.23 -20.48 -28.79
C ASN A 160 0.77 -19.86 -27.50
N ALA A 161 2.04 -19.44 -27.48
CA ALA A 161 2.64 -18.77 -26.33
C ALA A 161 1.87 -17.49 -25.95
N GLN A 162 1.45 -16.69 -26.94
CA GLN A 162 0.65 -15.51 -26.72
C GLN A 162 -0.72 -15.85 -26.11
N ARG A 163 -1.39 -16.90 -26.59
CA ARG A 163 -2.66 -17.37 -26.02
C ARG A 163 -2.49 -17.84 -24.58
N GLU A 164 -1.47 -18.64 -24.29
CA GLU A 164 -1.18 -19.10 -22.93
C GLU A 164 -0.91 -17.94 -21.97
N MET A 165 -0.17 -16.92 -22.41
CA MET A 165 0.05 -15.71 -21.61
C MET A 165 -1.25 -14.92 -21.41
N ALA A 166 -2.05 -14.79 -22.46
CA ALA A 166 -3.33 -14.08 -22.41
C ALA A 166 -4.30 -14.75 -21.43
N ASP A 167 -4.40 -16.07 -21.46
CA ASP A 167 -5.24 -16.83 -20.55
C ASP A 167 -4.79 -16.65 -19.10
N LYS A 168 -3.48 -16.74 -18.82
CA LYS A 168 -2.93 -16.47 -17.47
C LYS A 168 -3.23 -15.05 -16.99
N ILE A 169 -3.15 -14.05 -17.87
CA ILE A 169 -3.48 -12.66 -17.53
C ILE A 169 -4.97 -12.54 -17.22
N LEU A 170 -5.84 -13.12 -18.04
CA LEU A 170 -7.29 -13.08 -17.85
C LEU A 170 -7.72 -13.82 -16.57
N ASP A 171 -7.09 -14.94 -16.26
CA ASP A 171 -7.31 -15.68 -15.02
C ASP A 171 -6.88 -14.84 -13.81
N ALA A 172 -5.68 -14.24 -13.84
CA ALA A 172 -5.22 -13.34 -12.77
C ALA A 172 -6.14 -12.12 -12.59
N GLN A 173 -6.61 -11.51 -13.69
CA GLN A 173 -7.57 -10.40 -13.65
C GLN A 173 -8.90 -10.82 -13.02
N TRP A 174 -9.41 -12.00 -13.40
CA TRP A 174 -10.63 -12.56 -12.81
C TRP A 174 -10.46 -12.80 -11.32
N GLU A 175 -9.38 -13.47 -10.91
CA GLU A 175 -9.12 -13.75 -9.50
C GLU A 175 -9.00 -12.47 -8.67
N ALA A 176 -8.28 -11.46 -9.17
CA ALA A 176 -8.13 -10.19 -8.49
C ALA A 176 -9.48 -9.50 -8.28
N LYS A 177 -10.30 -9.47 -9.34
CA LYS A 177 -11.66 -8.90 -9.25
C LYS A 177 -12.54 -9.70 -8.29
N TRP A 178 -12.53 -11.01 -8.38
CA TRP A 178 -13.34 -11.86 -7.50
C TRP A 178 -12.96 -11.67 -6.03
N ARG A 179 -11.65 -11.60 -5.71
CA ARG A 179 -11.19 -11.34 -4.34
C ARG A 179 -11.63 -9.95 -3.86
N GLN A 180 -11.57 -8.94 -4.71
CA GLN A 180 -12.05 -7.60 -4.39
C GLN A 180 -13.56 -7.59 -4.12
N ASP A 181 -14.35 -8.20 -5.00
CA ASP A 181 -15.81 -8.31 -4.85
C ASP A 181 -16.16 -9.07 -3.57
N LYS A 182 -15.44 -10.16 -3.27
CA LYS A 182 -15.65 -10.95 -2.06
C LYS A 182 -15.27 -10.20 -0.78
N LEU A 183 -14.19 -9.42 -0.82
CA LEU A 183 -13.81 -8.53 0.27
C LEU A 183 -14.91 -7.50 0.54
N ASN A 184 -15.42 -6.85 -0.52
CA ASN A 184 -16.50 -5.87 -0.39
C ASN A 184 -17.77 -6.50 0.20
N GLU A 185 -18.16 -7.69 -0.25
CA GLU A 185 -19.28 -8.45 0.32
C GLU A 185 -19.09 -8.71 1.82
N MET A 186 -17.91 -9.22 2.22
CA MET A 186 -17.63 -9.48 3.64
C MET A 186 -17.52 -8.21 4.48
N LEU A 187 -17.06 -7.09 3.90
CA LEU A 187 -17.07 -5.79 4.57
C LEU A 187 -18.50 -5.30 4.80
N GLU A 188 -19.39 -5.41 3.81
CA GLU A 188 -20.79 -5.06 3.99
C GLU A 188 -21.49 -5.95 5.01
N GLU A 189 -21.22 -7.25 5.02
CA GLU A 189 -21.82 -8.20 5.96
C GLU A 189 -21.29 -8.01 7.39
N LYS A 190 -19.97 -7.97 7.55
CA LYS A 190 -19.32 -8.03 8.86
C LYS A 190 -19.06 -6.65 9.46
N VAL A 191 -18.80 -5.62 8.66
CA VAL A 191 -18.29 -4.33 9.15
C VAL A 191 -19.37 -3.25 9.22
N ARG A 192 -20.31 -3.21 8.26
CA ARG A 192 -21.48 -2.32 8.27
C ARG A 192 -22.27 -2.31 9.59
N PRO A 193 -22.56 -3.46 10.25
CA PRO A 193 -23.25 -3.43 11.54
C PRO A 193 -22.43 -2.77 12.67
N TYR A 194 -21.10 -2.79 12.61
CA TYR A 194 -20.26 -2.08 13.59
C TYR A 194 -20.24 -0.58 13.35
N ILE A 195 -20.23 -0.13 12.09
CA ILE A 195 -20.31 1.30 11.74
C ILE A 195 -21.66 1.86 12.18
N GLU A 196 -22.77 1.22 11.81
CA GLU A 196 -24.11 1.69 12.20
C GLU A 196 -24.31 1.71 13.71
N LYS A 197 -23.69 0.78 14.45
CA LYS A 197 -23.75 0.75 15.92
C LYS A 197 -22.85 1.81 16.54
N ALA A 198 -21.68 2.08 15.97
CA ALA A 198 -20.78 3.16 16.40
C ALA A 198 -21.31 4.56 16.05
N GLU A 199 -22.11 4.69 14.98
CA GLU A 199 -22.78 5.95 14.62
C GLU A 199 -24.07 6.17 15.44
N LYS A 200 -24.83 5.11 15.75
CA LYS A 200 -26.00 5.18 16.64
C LYS A 200 -25.63 5.41 18.10
N VAL A 201 -24.52 4.83 18.56
CA VAL A 201 -23.86 5.22 19.81
C VAL A 201 -22.98 6.41 19.47
N GLY A 202 -23.61 7.54 19.13
CA GLY A 202 -22.89 8.74 18.69
C GLY A 202 -21.70 9.00 19.60
N LEU A 203 -20.52 9.15 18.98
CA LEU A 203 -19.25 9.61 19.56
C LEU A 203 -19.35 9.72 21.08
N SER A 204 -19.07 8.63 21.80
CA SER A 204 -18.92 8.67 23.25
C SER A 204 -18.12 9.93 23.56
N GLU A 205 -18.77 10.85 24.26
CA GLU A 205 -18.32 12.23 24.45
C GLU A 205 -16.82 12.25 24.73
N PRO A 206 -16.06 13.24 24.22
CA PRO A 206 -14.67 13.37 24.67
C PRO A 206 -14.70 13.27 26.19
N ILE A 207 -13.81 12.47 26.77
CA ILE A 207 -13.65 12.40 28.22
C ILE A 207 -13.25 13.82 28.65
N ILE A 208 -14.23 14.68 28.84
CA ILE A 208 -14.12 15.89 29.62
C ILE A 208 -13.89 15.30 30.99
N MET A 209 -12.63 15.31 31.41
CA MET A 209 -12.30 15.16 32.81
C MET A 209 -13.13 16.23 33.52
N HIS A 210 -14.30 15.87 34.04
CA HIS A 210 -14.93 16.69 35.05
C HIS A 210 -13.88 16.83 36.15
N PRO A 211 -13.44 18.06 36.49
CA PRO A 211 -12.77 18.24 37.75
C PRO A 211 -13.74 17.71 38.78
N SER A 212 -13.36 16.66 39.49
CA SER A 212 -14.07 16.24 40.69
C SER A 212 -14.17 17.48 41.57
N ASP A 213 -15.40 17.99 41.72
CA ASP A 213 -15.77 18.98 42.72
C ASP A 213 -15.56 18.36 44.10
N ASP A 214 -14.31 18.29 44.55
CA ASP A 214 -13.95 18.10 45.94
C ASP A 214 -14.13 19.44 46.66
N ASN A 215 -15.41 19.76 46.85
CA ASN A 215 -15.87 20.78 47.75
C ASN A 215 -15.63 20.29 49.19
N ASN A 216 -14.43 20.48 49.73
CA ASN A 216 -14.26 20.54 51.17
C ASN A 216 -13.20 21.55 51.62
N LYS A 217 -13.72 22.75 51.85
CA LYS A 217 -13.18 23.83 52.68
C LYS A 217 -12.46 23.29 53.92
N ARG A 218 -11.13 23.19 53.90
CA ARG A 218 -10.34 23.25 55.14
C ARG A 218 -10.02 24.71 55.45
N LYS A 219 -10.97 25.32 56.16
CA LYS A 219 -10.76 26.56 56.89
C LYS A 219 -9.60 26.40 57.86
N SER A 220 -8.77 27.43 57.90
CA SER A 220 -7.76 27.69 58.92
C SER A 220 -8.31 27.49 60.33
N ARG A 221 -7.62 26.68 61.12
CA ARG A 221 -7.64 26.79 62.58
C ARG A 221 -6.23 26.55 63.13
N GLN A 222 -5.55 27.66 63.39
CA GLN A 222 -4.57 27.74 64.47
C GLN A 222 -5.17 27.15 65.74
N ARG A 223 -4.42 26.29 66.43
CA ARG A 223 -4.28 26.30 67.90
C ARG A 223 -3.04 25.48 68.28
N ARG A 224 -2.12 26.17 68.97
CA ARG A 224 -1.04 25.60 69.79
C ARG A 224 -1.62 24.62 70.83
N TRP A 225 -0.80 23.69 71.32
CA TRP A 225 -0.39 23.52 72.73
C TRP A 225 0.52 22.26 72.90
N TRP A 226 1.80 22.53 73.20
CA TRP A 226 2.75 21.93 74.18
C TRP A 226 2.82 20.43 74.58
N LEU A 227 4.09 19.98 74.68
CA LEU A 227 4.73 18.98 75.58
C LEU A 227 4.38 17.48 75.41
N PHE A 228 5.35 16.65 75.01
CA PHE A 228 6.40 16.00 75.81
C PHE A 228 7.54 15.53 74.89
#